data_AF-A0A4R3VQ93-F1
#
_entry.id   AF-A0A4R3VQ93-F1
#
_cell.length_a   1.000
_cell.length_b   1.000
_cell.length_c   1.000
_cell.angle_alpha   90.00
_cell.angle_beta   90.00
_cell.angle_gamma   90.00
#
_symmetry.space_group_name_H-M   'P 1'
#
loop_
_entity.id
_entity.type
_entity.pdbx_description
1 polymer ?
#
loop_
_entity_poly.entity_id
_entity_poly.type
_entity_poly.pdbx_seq_one_letter_code
_entity_poly.pdbx_strand_id
1 'polypeptide(L)'
;MLMGTLKETLIFAQGDNTHLHRYEIYKSQHNAGYFAVIYTQKTFFSGDEAIMAWTISEPYHGLTSRYIPNARIECENHWREAYRAMLV
;
A
#
# COMPACT_ATOMS: atom_id res chain seq x y z
N MET A 1 18.16 0.57 3.52
CA MET A 1 17.04 1.52 3.70
C MET A 1 16.42 1.79 2.35
N LEU A 2 15.11 1.75 2.22
CA LEU A 2 14.42 2.20 1.01
C LEU A 2 14.56 3.72 0.93
N MET A 3 15.52 4.19 0.13
CA MET A 3 15.82 5.60 -0.04
C MET A 3 14.92 6.19 -1.14
N GLY A 4 13.81 6.79 -0.71
CA GLY A 4 12.83 7.40 -1.61
C GLY A 4 12.11 8.58 -0.96
N THR A 5 11.61 9.50 -1.79
CA THR A 5 10.78 10.62 -1.32
C THR A 5 9.31 10.25 -1.49
N LEU A 6 8.54 10.25 -0.40
CA LEU A 6 7.10 10.03 -0.44
C LEU A 6 6.45 11.08 -1.34
N LYS A 7 5.64 10.65 -2.30
CA LYS A 7 4.90 11.52 -3.22
C LYS A 7 3.40 11.45 -3.01
N GLU A 8 2.87 10.29 -2.68
CA GLU A 8 1.44 10.08 -2.56
C GLU A 8 1.12 8.95 -1.59
N THR A 9 -0.01 9.06 -0.90
CA THR A 9 -0.56 8.00 -0.06
C THR A 9 -1.98 7.73 -0.51
N LEU A 10 -2.29 6.46 -0.78
CA LEU A 10 -3.61 5.98 -1.17
C LEU A 10 -4.14 5.06 -0.07
N ILE A 11 -5.43 5.17 0.23
CA ILE A 11 -6.12 4.28 1.16
C ILE A 11 -7.24 3.58 0.40
N PHE A 12 -7.23 2.25 0.44
CA PHE A 12 -8.27 1.41 -0.13
C PHE A 12 -8.96 0.63 0.97
N ALA A 13 -10.26 0.44 0.83
CA ALA A 13 -11.09 -0.28 1.77
C ALA A 13 -11.75 -1.47 1.08
N GLN A 14 -11.71 -2.63 1.75
CA GLN A 14 -12.42 -3.84 1.34
C GLN A 14 -13.71 -3.99 2.17
N GLY A 15 -14.84 -4.18 1.48
CA GLY A 15 -16.16 -4.34 2.11
C GLY A 15 -16.57 -3.13 2.96
N ASP A 16 -17.05 -3.40 4.18
CA ASP A 16 -17.55 -2.40 5.14
C ASP A 16 -16.44 -1.61 5.86
N ASN A 17 -15.36 -1.25 5.16
CA ASN A 17 -14.18 -0.57 5.72
C ASN A 17 -13.43 -1.33 6.83
N THR A 18 -13.66 -2.64 6.98
CA THR A 18 -13.01 -3.47 8.01
C THR A 18 -11.58 -3.87 7.65
N HIS A 19 -11.25 -3.89 6.36
CA HIS A 19 -9.92 -4.25 5.87
C HIS A 19 -9.38 -3.09 5.03
N LEU A 20 -8.51 -2.28 5.65
CA LEU A 20 -7.89 -1.16 4.98
C LEU A 20 -6.49 -1.53 4.48
N HIS A 21 -6.20 -1.10 3.26
CA HIS A 21 -4.88 -1.14 2.66
C HIS A 21 -4.38 0.28 2.45
N ARG A 22 -3.12 0.54 2.80
CA ARG A 22 -2.45 1.81 2.55
C ARG A 22 -1.30 1.58 1.58
N TYR A 23 -1.26 2.37 0.52
CA TYR A 23 -0.18 2.37 -0.46
C TYR A 23 0.54 3.70 -0.36
N GLU A 24 1.82 3.67 0.00
CA GLU A 24 2.67 4.85 0.03
C GLU A 24 3.60 4.81 -1.19
N ILE A 25 3.43 5.74 -2.13
CA ILE A 25 4.20 5.80 -3.38
C ILE A 25 5.40 6.72 -3.18
N TYR A 26 6.59 6.17 -3.40
CA TYR A 26 7.87 6.84 -3.26
C TYR A 26 8.56 7.01 -4.60
N LYS A 27 9.14 8.20 -4.82
CA LYS A 27 10.12 8.41 -5.88
C LYS A 27 11.46 7.82 -5.43
N SER A 28 12.01 6.86 -6.17
CA SER A 28 13.34 6.35 -5.88
C SER A 28 14.39 7.46 -6.06
N GLN A 29 15.32 7.57 -5.12
CA GLN A 29 16.46 8.48 -5.25
C GLN A 29 17.57 7.90 -6.13
N HIS A 30 17.58 6.57 -6.28
CA HIS A 30 18.66 5.85 -6.97
C HIS A 30 18.30 5.56 -8.42
N ASN A 31 17.00 5.40 -8.71
CA ASN A 31 16.49 5.08 -10.04
C ASN A 31 15.43 6.10 -10.48
N ALA A 32 15.27 6.32 -11.78
CA ALA A 32 14.27 7.23 -12.33
C ALA A 32 12.80 6.75 -12.18
N GLY A 33 12.53 5.71 -11.39
CA GLY A 33 11.22 5.08 -11.20
C GLY A 33 10.51 5.46 -9.90
N TYR A 34 9.34 4.84 -9.70
CA TYR A 34 8.60 4.86 -8.44
C TYR A 34 8.54 3.45 -7.85
N PHE A 35 8.26 3.37 -6.56
CA PHE A 35 7.89 2.14 -5.89
C PHE A 35 6.82 2.44 -4.84
N ALA A 36 6.00 1.46 -4.49
CA ALA A 36 5.05 1.57 -3.39
C ALA A 36 5.48 0.72 -2.19
N VAL A 37 5.23 1.22 -0.99
CA VAL A 37 5.19 0.43 0.24
C VAL A 37 3.74 0.18 0.56
N ILE A 38 3.36 -1.09 0.71
CA ILE A 38 1.98 -1.50 0.94
C ILE A 38 1.85 -1.92 2.40
N TYR A 39 0.81 -1.42 3.05
CA TYR A 39 0.45 -1.75 4.41
C TYR A 39 -0.97 -2.29 4.45
N THR A 40 -1.22 -3.17 5.42
CA THR A 40 -2.55 -3.61 5.83
C THR A 40 -2.80 -3.15 7.25
N GLN A 41 -4.02 -2.72 7.55
CA GLN A 41 -4.41 -2.48 8.93
C GLN A 41 -4.63 -3.82 9.64
N LYS A 42 -4.05 -3.99 10.83
CA LYS A 42 -4.29 -5.14 11.70
C LYS A 42 -4.65 -4.67 13.09
N THR A 43 -5.58 -5.39 13.72
CA THR A 43 -5.92 -5.20 15.12
C THR A 43 -5.14 -6.21 15.95
N PHE A 44 -4.41 -5.70 16.94
CA PHE A 44 -3.68 -6.48 17.92
C PHE A 44 -4.44 -6.41 19.24
N PHE A 45 -4.64 -7.57 19.87
CA PHE A 45 -5.28 -7.66 21.17
C PHE A 45 -4.22 -7.95 22.23
N SER A 46 -4.20 -7.17 23.30
CA SER A 46 -3.30 -7.34 24.44
C SER A 46 -4.10 -7.13 25.73
N GLY A 47 -4.53 -8.23 26.35
CA GLY A 47 -5.49 -8.17 27.46
C GLY A 47 -6.83 -7.63 26.98
N ASP A 48 -7.34 -6.61 27.68
CA ASP A 48 -8.59 -5.92 27.33
C ASP A 48 -8.40 -4.77 26.32
N GLU A 49 -7.17 -4.53 25.86
CA GLU A 49 -6.85 -3.47 24.91
C GLU A 49 -6.80 -3.99 23.47
N ALA A 50 -7.42 -3.24 22.56
CA ALA A 50 -7.33 -3.43 21.13
C ALA A 50 -6.54 -2.28 20.49
N ILE A 51 -5.42 -2.59 19.86
CA ILE A 51 -4.57 -1.63 19.16
C ILE A 51 -4.68 -1.86 17.66
N MET A 52 -5.13 -0.86 16.92
CA MET A 52 -5.07 -0.89 15.46
C MET A 52 -3.76 -0.29 14.98
N ALA A 53 -3.01 -1.05 14.18
CA ALA A 53 -1.76 -0.58 13.61
C ALA A 53 -1.62 -0.96 12.13
N TRP A 54 -0.86 -0.14 11.40
CA TRP A 54 -0.48 -0.43 10.02
C TRP A 54 0.73 -1.35 10.00
N THR A 55 0.57 -2.54 9.43
CA THR A 55 1.66 -3.48 9.23
C THR A 55 2.10 -3.47 7.78
N ILE A 56 3.40 -3.42 7.53
CA ILE A 56 3.94 -3.55 6.17
C ILE A 56 3.59 -4.95 5.65
N SER A 57 2.81 -5.00 4.57
CA SER A 57 2.52 -6.23 3.84
C SER A 57 3.51 -6.47 2.72
N GLU A 58 3.88 -5.40 1.99
CA GLU A 58 4.88 -5.44 0.94
C GLU A 58 5.82 -4.25 1.09
N PRO A 59 7.10 -4.48 1.45
CA PRO A 59 8.03 -3.39 1.68
C PRO A 59 8.46 -2.69 0.39
N TYR A 60 8.37 -3.36 -0.76
CA TYR A 60 8.77 -2.79 -2.04
C TYR A 60 7.96 -3.41 -3.19
N HIS A 61 7.01 -2.64 -3.69
CA HIS A 61 6.29 -2.94 -4.92
C HIS A 61 6.82 -2.06 -6.05
N GLY A 62 7.51 -2.65 -7.02
CA GLY A 62 8.11 -1.90 -8.13
C GLY A 62 7.05 -1.37 -9.09
N LEU A 63 7.04 -0.05 -9.34
CA LEU A 63 6.12 0.57 -10.30
C LEU A 63 6.82 0.83 -11.62
N THR A 64 6.14 0.56 -12.72
CA THR A 64 6.69 0.71 -14.08
C THR A 64 6.65 2.17 -14.54
N SER A 65 5.67 2.94 -14.08
CA SER A 65 5.52 4.34 -14.43
C SER A 65 6.63 5.22 -13.87
N ARG A 66 6.93 6.29 -14.62
CA ARG A 66 7.80 7.41 -14.21
C ARG A 66 7.01 8.69 -13.92
N TYR A 67 5.67 8.62 -13.89
CA TYR A 67 4.75 9.72 -13.64
C TYR A 67 3.71 9.35 -12.56
N ILE A 68 3.46 10.26 -11.60
CA ILE A 68 2.70 9.92 -10.38
C ILE A 68 1.24 9.51 -10.63
N PRO A 69 0.44 10.14 -11.52
CA PRO A 69 -0.93 9.68 -11.79
C PRO A 69 -0.99 8.27 -12.38
N ASN A 70 -0.01 7.87 -13.19
CA ASN A 70 0.06 6.52 -13.75
C ASN A 70 0.47 5.50 -12.68
N ALA A 71 1.40 5.88 -11.78
CA ALA A 71 1.80 5.07 -10.64
C ALA A 71 0.63 4.82 -9.67
N ARG A 72 -0.27 5.80 -9.51
CA ARG A 72 -1.53 5.65 -8.80
C ARG A 72 -2.43 4.58 -9.45
N ILE A 73 -2.64 4.67 -10.76
CA ILE A 73 -3.47 3.70 -11.49
C ILE A 73 -2.91 2.28 -11.35
N GLU A 74 -1.59 2.12 -11.41
CA GLU A 74 -0.93 0.82 -11.15
C GLU A 74 -1.26 0.30 -9.74
N CYS A 75 -1.16 1.13 -8.71
CA CYS A 75 -1.51 0.74 -7.33
C CYS A 75 -3.01 0.40 -7.19
N GLU A 76 -3.90 1.15 -7.84
CA GLU A 76 -5.34 0.87 -7.86
C GLU A 76 -5.65 -0.49 -8.51
N ASN A 77 -5.01 -0.79 -9.64
CA ASN A 77 -5.17 -2.06 -10.34
C ASN A 77 -4.63 -3.22 -9.50
N HIS A 78 -3.43 -3.06 -8.93
CA HIS A 78 -2.84 -4.04 -8.03
C HIS A 78 -3.77 -4.36 -6.85
N TRP A 79 -4.33 -3.33 -6.20
CA TRP A 79 -5.29 -3.53 -5.12
C TRP A 79 -6.55 -4.27 -5.59
N ARG A 80 -7.12 -3.89 -6.74
CA ARG A 80 -8.33 -4.56 -7.27
C ARG A 80 -8.09 -6.03 -7.60
N GLU A 81 -6.93 -6.37 -8.16
CA GLU A 81 -6.56 -7.74 -8.48
C GLU A 81 -6.37 -8.58 -7.20
N ALA A 82 -5.63 -8.05 -6.24
CA ALA A 82 -5.45 -8.70 -4.93
C ALA A 82 -6.79 -8.88 -4.21
N TYR A 83 -7.67 -7.87 -4.23
CA TYR A 83 -9.02 -7.95 -3.66
C TYR A 83 -9.87 -9.03 -4.34
N ARG A 84 -9.87 -9.08 -5.67
CA ARG A 84 -10.62 -10.10 -6.43
C ARG A 84 -10.12 -11.51 -6.13
N ALA A 85 -8.81 -11.71 -6.00
CA ALA A 85 -8.24 -13.01 -5.68
C ALA A 85 -8.65 -13.52 -4.29
N MET A 86 -8.99 -12.63 -3.35
CA MET A 86 -9.45 -13.00 -2.01
C MET A 86 -10.95 -13.31 -1.92
N LEU A 87 -11.73 -13.02 -2.97
CA LEU A 87 -13.18 -13.29 -3.03
C LEU A 87 -13.54 -14.65 -3.67
N VAL A 88 -12.56 -15.36 -4.23
CA VAL A 88 -12.72 -16.67 -4.89
C VAL A 88 -12.26 -17.77 -3.94
#